data_AF-A0A968P1M4-F1
#
_entry.id   AF-A0A968P1M4-F1
#
_cell.length_a   1.000
_cell.length_b   1.000
_cell.length_c   1.000
_cell.angle_alpha   90.00
_cell.angle_beta   90.00
_cell.angle_gamma   90.00
#
_symmetry.space_group_name_H-M   'P 1'
#
loop_
_entity.id
_entity.type
_entity.pdbx_description
1 polymer ?
#
loop_
_entity_poly.entity_id
_entity_poly.type
_entity_poly.pdbx_seq_one_letter_code
_entity_poly.pdbx_strand_id
1 'polypeptide(L)'
;MTPSRFGYDIRIHMRAPLMLSILISLFLGGVSARAAILREDIGELKIHDLLLRPYAQLSEPQKGNFSVGESSFALRWELEEKYSGVIRIGPRTLLNQTARYTSEVKDDIMLVEAFAEYADDYGTFRLGRQPVEFGYEGGLWERALIFPRTLLFQRRAVMLRDVGVSYEITNFNWYTKFVVHNGESDNDVDGRAWYTAKWGYKTENLDVGLAGRDGLDAR
;
A
#
# COMPACT_ATOMS: atom_id res chain seq x y z
N MET A 1 25.75 -6.09 12.34
CA MET A 1 25.54 -4.63 12.22
C MET A 1 24.06 -4.41 11.90
N THR A 2 23.29 -4.00 12.90
CA THR A 2 21.86 -3.66 12.75
C THR A 2 21.76 -2.22 12.22
N PRO A 3 21.08 -1.96 11.08
CA PRO A 3 20.88 -0.59 10.63
C PRO A 3 19.99 0.15 11.62
N SER A 4 20.48 1.27 12.13
CA SER A 4 19.74 2.19 12.99
C SER A 4 18.53 2.74 12.24
N ARG A 5 17.32 2.38 12.68
CA ARG A 5 16.06 2.93 12.17
C ARG A 5 15.94 4.39 12.62
N PHE A 6 16.30 5.33 11.76
CA PHE A 6 15.93 6.74 11.93
C PHE A 6 14.49 6.94 11.43
N GLY A 7 13.52 6.73 12.31
CA GLY A 7 12.16 7.20 12.10
C GLY A 7 11.98 8.54 12.82
N TYR A 8 11.84 9.64 12.07
CA TYR A 8 11.37 10.90 12.66
C TYR A 8 9.85 10.82 12.77
N ASP A 9 9.32 10.77 14.00
CA ASP A 9 7.88 10.84 14.28
C ASP A 9 7.41 12.29 14.17
N ILE A 10 7.13 12.74 12.93
CA ILE A 10 6.53 14.06 12.68
C ILE A 10 5.02 13.87 12.72
N ARG A 11 4.38 14.33 13.81
CA ARG A 11 2.92 14.32 13.98
C ARG A 11 2.31 15.65 13.59
N ILE A 12 1.49 15.65 12.54
CA ILE A 12 0.70 16.83 12.16
C ILE A 12 -0.74 16.57 12.59
N HIS A 13 -1.20 17.32 13.58
CA HIS A 13 -2.59 17.28 14.01
C HIS A 13 -3.42 18.08 12.99
N MET A 14 -4.19 17.39 12.17
CA MET A 14 -5.08 18.04 11.23
C MET A 14 -6.33 18.53 11.96
N ARG A 15 -6.63 19.82 11.81
CA ARG A 15 -7.87 20.42 12.33
C ARG A 15 -8.80 20.64 11.15
N ALA A 16 -10.03 20.16 11.24
CA ALA A 16 -11.01 20.41 10.19
C ALA A 16 -11.36 21.91 10.13
N PRO A 17 -11.30 22.57 8.96
CA PRO A 17 -12.03 23.80 8.74
C PRO A 17 -13.53 23.46 8.56
N LEU A 18 -14.38 24.27 9.18
CA LEU A 18 -15.86 24.27 9.26
C LEU A 18 -16.69 23.98 7.98
N MET A 19 -16.09 23.66 6.83
CA MET A 19 -16.77 23.63 5.54
C MET A 19 -17.64 22.39 5.28
N LEU A 20 -17.34 21.23 5.87
CA LEU A 20 -18.12 20.01 5.59
C LEU A 20 -19.54 20.06 6.19
N SER A 21 -19.70 20.78 7.31
CA SER A 21 -20.99 20.97 7.99
C SER A 21 -21.95 21.89 7.21
N ILE A 22 -21.41 22.83 6.43
CA ILE A 22 -22.20 23.79 5.64
C ILE A 22 -22.81 23.12 4.40
N LEU A 23 -22.12 22.17 3.78
CA LEU A 23 -22.62 21.50 2.58
C LEU A 23 -23.79 20.55 2.86
N ILE A 24 -23.78 19.89 4.02
CA ILE A 24 -24.85 18.96 4.45
C ILE A 24 -26.09 19.74 4.92
N SER A 25 -25.90 20.91 5.53
CA SER A 25 -27.01 21.74 6.02
C SER A 25 -27.75 22.52 4.92
N LEU A 26 -27.19 22.67 3.72
CA LEU A 26 -27.90 23.26 2.57
C LEU A 26 -28.92 22.32 1.91
N PHE A 27 -28.84 21.01 2.13
CA PHE A 27 -29.76 20.03 1.51
C PHE A 27 -30.90 19.56 2.41
N LEU A 28 -30.87 19.85 3.72
CA LEU A 28 -31.89 19.44 4.67
C LEU A 28 -32.39 20.67 5.45
N GLY A 29 -33.51 21.22 5.01
CA GLY A 29 -34.09 22.44 5.56
C GLY A 29 -34.31 22.38 7.08
N GLY A 30 -33.85 23.43 7.76
CA GLY A 30 -34.65 24.10 8.78
C GLY A 30 -34.73 23.49 10.18
N VAL A 31 -33.70 22.78 10.66
CA VAL A 31 -33.58 22.50 12.10
C VAL A 31 -32.39 23.26 12.65
N SER A 32 -32.68 24.29 13.47
CA SER A 32 -31.69 25.02 14.26
C SER A 32 -31.02 24.07 15.26
N ALA A 33 -30.05 23.30 14.79
CA ALA A 33 -29.15 22.55 15.64
C ALA A 33 -28.22 23.55 16.32
N ARG A 34 -28.29 23.64 17.64
CA ARG A 34 -27.20 24.19 18.45
C ARG A 34 -25.99 23.32 18.13
N ALA A 35 -25.12 23.80 17.26
CA ALA A 35 -23.83 23.17 17.01
C ALA A 35 -23.02 23.29 18.29
N ALA A 36 -23.17 22.30 19.17
CA ALA A 36 -22.09 21.98 20.09
C ALA A 36 -20.88 21.77 19.19
N ILE A 37 -19.88 22.64 19.32
CA ILE A 37 -18.57 22.44 18.69
C ILE A 37 -17.96 21.26 19.44
N LEU A 38 -18.45 20.05 19.14
CA LEU A 38 -17.74 18.82 19.41
C LEU A 38 -16.49 18.94 18.57
N ARG A 39 -15.38 19.11 19.28
CA ARG A 39 -14.05 19.13 18.72
C ARG A 39 -13.75 17.70 18.27
N GLU A 40 -14.33 17.32 17.14
CA GLU A 40 -14.10 16.03 16.50
C GLU A 40 -12.68 16.02 15.96
N ASP A 41 -11.87 15.09 16.47
CA ASP A 41 -10.58 14.80 15.91
C ASP A 41 -10.80 14.11 14.57
N ILE A 42 -10.33 14.73 13.48
CA ILE A 42 -10.45 14.16 12.13
C ILE A 42 -9.31 13.20 11.82
N GLY A 43 -8.49 12.85 12.81
CA GLY A 43 -7.41 11.89 12.70
C GLY A 43 -6.03 12.53 12.60
N GLU A 44 -5.01 11.68 12.69
CA GLU A 44 -3.60 12.06 12.65
C GLU A 44 -3.01 11.78 11.26
N LEU A 45 -2.30 12.75 10.70
CA LEU A 45 -1.47 12.52 9.50
C LEU A 45 -0.01 12.31 9.90
N LYS A 46 0.57 11.22 9.41
CA LYS A 46 1.96 10.79 9.66
C LYS A 46 2.70 10.53 8.35
N ILE A 47 4.00 10.83 8.34
CA ILE A 47 4.89 10.31 7.29
C ILE A 47 5.09 8.82 7.55
N HIS A 48 4.56 8.00 6.67
CA HIS A 48 4.56 6.55 6.83
C HIS A 48 5.86 5.92 6.34
N ASP A 49 6.32 6.36 5.17
CA ASP A 49 7.53 5.85 4.54
C ASP A 49 8.24 6.92 3.70
N LEU A 50 9.57 6.88 3.72
CA LEU A 50 10.43 7.66 2.86
C LEU A 50 11.56 6.73 2.40
N LEU A 51 11.53 6.39 1.12
CA LEU A 51 12.53 5.54 0.48
C LEU A 51 13.37 6.39 -0.46
N LEU A 52 14.69 6.32 -0.29
CA LEU A 52 15.66 6.86 -1.23
C LEU A 52 16.72 5.79 -1.46
N ARG A 53 16.83 5.27 -2.69
CA ARG A 53 17.86 4.30 -3.07
C ARG A 53 18.83 4.89 -4.09
N PRO A 54 19.77 5.75 -3.68
CA PRO A 54 20.82 6.19 -4.57
C PRO A 54 21.68 4.99 -5.00
N TYR A 55 22.07 4.93 -6.27
CA TYR A 55 23.05 3.98 -6.76
C TYR A 55 24.11 4.68 -7.60
N ALA A 56 25.35 4.21 -7.46
CA ALA A 56 26.48 4.68 -8.24
C ALA A 56 27.01 3.49 -9.04
N GLN A 57 27.10 3.65 -10.36
CA GLN A 57 27.72 2.67 -11.24
C GLN A 57 29.05 3.25 -11.72
N LEU A 58 30.15 2.61 -11.33
CA LEU A 58 31.50 2.95 -11.78
C LEU A 58 31.94 1.89 -12.77
N SER A 59 32.22 2.29 -14.01
CA SER A 59 32.84 1.42 -15.01
C SER A 59 34.13 2.08 -15.48
N GLU A 60 35.27 1.41 -15.32
CA GLU A 60 36.51 1.87 -15.94
C GLU A 60 36.56 1.40 -17.41
N PRO A 61 37.06 2.21 -18.37
CA PRO A 61 37.72 3.51 -18.24
C PRO A 61 36.78 4.73 -18.39
N GLN A 62 35.45 4.57 -18.43
CA GLN A 62 34.50 5.67 -18.69
C GLN A 62 33.49 5.91 -17.57
N LYS A 63 33.56 7.14 -17.02
CA LYS A 63 32.55 7.91 -16.28
C LYS A 63 31.64 7.13 -15.31
N GLY A 64 31.81 7.44 -14.03
CA GLY A 64 30.82 7.09 -13.02
C GLY A 64 29.46 7.74 -13.32
N ASN A 65 28.40 6.94 -13.26
CA ASN A 65 27.03 7.42 -13.28
C ASN A 65 26.48 7.36 -11.84
N PHE A 66 26.00 8.50 -11.35
CA PHE A 66 25.24 8.57 -10.11
C PHE A 66 23.78 8.80 -10.48
N SER A 67 22.92 7.90 -10.03
CA SER A 67 21.48 8.00 -10.26
C SER A 67 20.74 7.68 -8.96
N VAL A 68 19.56 8.26 -8.81
CA VAL A 68 18.63 7.83 -7.76
C VAL A 68 17.79 6.73 -8.37
N GLY A 69 17.87 5.53 -7.80
CA GLY A 69 17.02 4.41 -8.18
C GLY A 69 15.60 4.62 -7.66
N GLU A 70 15.01 3.57 -7.11
CA GLU A 70 13.66 3.67 -6.56
C GLU A 70 13.62 4.69 -5.40
N SER A 71 12.78 5.71 -5.56
CA SER A 71 12.47 6.68 -4.52
C SER A 71 10.95 6.77 -4.34
N SER A 72 10.49 6.87 -3.10
CA SER A 72 9.06 7.00 -2.85
C SER A 72 8.77 7.68 -1.53
N PHE A 73 7.60 8.30 -1.45
CA PHE A 73 7.10 8.96 -0.26
C PHE A 73 5.68 8.48 0.03
N ALA A 74 5.42 8.08 1.27
CA ALA A 74 4.11 7.62 1.73
C ALA A 74 3.62 8.43 2.93
N LEU A 75 2.36 8.81 2.88
CA LEU A 75 1.61 9.40 3.98
C LEU A 75 0.57 8.39 4.48
N ARG A 76 0.37 8.36 5.79
CA ARG A 76 -0.69 7.59 6.43
C ARG A 76 -1.53 8.51 7.30
N TRP A 77 -2.83 8.47 7.05
CA TRP A 77 -3.84 9.09 7.89
C TRP A 77 -4.45 8.01 8.79
N GLU A 78 -4.69 8.29 10.07
CA GLU A 78 -5.25 7.35 11.04
C GLU A 78 -6.33 8.02 11.90
N LEU A 79 -7.44 7.33 12.14
CA LEU A 79 -8.53 7.78 13.00
C LEU A 79 -8.99 6.63 13.91
N GLU A 80 -8.99 6.91 15.22
CA GLU A 80 -9.51 6.01 16.28
C GLU A 80 -8.91 4.59 16.27
N GLU A 81 -7.69 4.42 15.73
CA GLU A 81 -7.02 3.12 15.52
C GLU A 81 -7.77 2.13 14.61
N LYS A 82 -8.99 2.47 14.17
CA LYS A 82 -9.85 1.63 13.33
C LYS A 82 -9.76 1.96 11.87
N TYR A 83 -9.65 3.25 11.53
CA TYR A 83 -9.60 3.70 10.15
C TYR A 83 -8.20 4.18 9.82
N SER A 84 -7.70 3.79 8.65
CA SER A 84 -6.50 4.42 8.11
C SER A 84 -6.58 4.57 6.59
N GLY A 85 -5.81 5.52 6.08
CA GLY A 85 -5.67 5.75 4.65
C GLY A 85 -4.19 5.89 4.32
N VAL A 86 -3.73 5.22 3.27
CA VAL A 86 -2.34 5.31 2.81
C VAL A 86 -2.32 5.85 1.39
N ILE A 87 -1.48 6.86 1.18
CA ILE A 87 -1.17 7.43 -0.14
C ILE A 87 0.33 7.36 -0.32
N ARG A 88 0.78 6.74 -1.41
CA ARG A 88 2.19 6.64 -1.76
C ARG A 88 2.45 7.03 -3.19
N ILE A 89 3.44 7.90 -3.38
CA ILE A 89 3.90 8.37 -4.67
C ILE A 89 5.32 7.84 -4.89
N GLY A 90 5.60 7.34 -6.09
CA GLY A 90 6.90 6.80 -6.48
C GLY A 90 6.93 6.39 -7.96
N PRO A 91 8.03 5.79 -8.44
CA PRO A 91 8.11 5.33 -9.81
C PRO A 91 7.15 4.17 -10.06
N ARG A 92 6.59 4.10 -11.27
CA ARG A 92 5.68 3.03 -11.72
C ARG A 92 6.26 1.63 -11.56
N THR A 93 7.58 1.49 -11.59
CA THR A 93 8.28 0.23 -11.32
C THR A 93 7.90 -0.40 -9.98
N LEU A 94 7.50 0.39 -8.98
CA LEU A 94 7.01 -0.11 -7.69
C LEU A 94 5.68 -0.85 -7.78
N LEU A 95 4.90 -0.70 -8.84
CA LEU A 95 3.71 -1.55 -9.06
C LEU A 95 4.09 -2.98 -9.43
N ASN A 96 5.24 -3.14 -10.08
CA ASN A 96 5.73 -4.38 -10.66
C ASN A 96 4.72 -5.06 -11.59
N GLN A 97 4.12 -4.29 -12.52
CA GLN A 97 3.15 -4.79 -13.51
C GLN A 97 3.65 -6.09 -14.16
N THR A 98 2.80 -7.10 -14.27
CA THR A 98 3.27 -8.41 -14.75
C THR A 98 3.70 -8.35 -16.21
N ALA A 99 4.75 -9.10 -16.56
CA ALA A 99 5.29 -9.14 -17.92
C ALA A 99 4.28 -9.67 -18.96
N ARG A 100 3.21 -10.33 -18.50
CA ARG A 100 2.11 -10.80 -19.34
C ARG A 100 1.34 -9.66 -20.01
N TYR A 101 1.16 -8.54 -19.30
CA TYR A 101 0.34 -7.42 -19.76
C TYR A 101 1.16 -6.25 -20.29
N THR A 102 2.41 -6.10 -19.83
CA THR A 102 3.31 -5.06 -20.32
C THR A 102 4.73 -5.56 -20.55
N SER A 103 5.26 -5.35 -21.76
CA SER A 103 6.63 -5.71 -22.11
C SER A 103 7.65 -4.79 -21.42
N GLU A 104 7.31 -3.51 -21.21
CA GLU A 104 8.20 -2.49 -20.66
C GLU A 104 7.45 -1.64 -19.62
N VAL A 105 8.12 -1.32 -18.52
CA VAL A 105 7.57 -0.42 -17.50
C VAL A 105 8.19 0.95 -17.70
N LYS A 106 7.36 1.96 -17.90
CA LYS A 106 7.81 3.35 -18.03
C LYS A 106 8.41 3.83 -16.70
N ASP A 107 9.43 4.66 -16.78
CA ASP A 107 10.04 5.32 -15.62
C ASP A 107 9.36 6.67 -15.36
N ASP A 108 8.09 6.62 -14.96
CA ASP A 108 7.28 7.77 -14.60
C ASP A 108 6.87 7.74 -13.13
N ILE A 109 6.73 8.92 -12.53
CA ILE A 109 6.25 9.08 -11.16
C ILE A 109 4.74 8.99 -11.16
N MET A 110 4.18 8.16 -10.29
CA MET A 110 2.74 7.97 -10.16
C MET A 110 2.33 7.61 -8.73
N LEU A 111 1.00 7.51 -8.55
CA LEU A 111 0.39 6.99 -7.33
C LEU A 111 0.53 5.46 -7.30
N VAL A 112 1.43 4.96 -6.47
CA VAL A 112 1.74 3.52 -6.39
C VAL A 112 0.87 2.79 -5.38
N GLU A 113 0.47 3.46 -4.30
CA GLU A 113 -0.51 2.95 -3.33
C GLU A 113 -1.51 4.05 -2.99
N ALA A 114 -2.78 3.68 -2.88
CA ALA A 114 -3.88 4.54 -2.50
C ALA A 114 -5.03 3.66 -2.01
N PHE A 115 -5.05 3.38 -0.71
CA PHE A 115 -6.07 2.51 -0.13
C PHE A 115 -6.54 3.02 1.22
N ALA A 116 -7.81 2.75 1.50
CA ALA A 116 -8.41 2.86 2.82
C ALA A 116 -8.37 1.49 3.51
N GLU A 117 -8.18 1.51 4.82
CA GLU A 117 -8.12 0.35 5.70
C GLU A 117 -9.11 0.56 6.85
N TYR A 118 -9.86 -0.48 7.15
CA TYR A 118 -10.72 -0.58 8.32
C TYR A 118 -10.31 -1.81 9.12
N ALA A 119 -9.95 -1.63 10.38
CA ALA A 119 -9.54 -2.69 11.29
C ALA A 119 -10.46 -2.73 12.50
N ASP A 120 -10.91 -3.94 12.85
CA ASP A 120 -11.69 -4.22 14.05
C ASP A 120 -11.32 -5.61 14.58
N ASP A 121 -11.97 -6.07 15.66
CA ASP A 121 -11.67 -7.37 16.29
C ASP A 121 -11.86 -8.57 15.36
N TYR A 122 -12.68 -8.42 14.32
CA TYR A 122 -12.97 -9.46 13.33
C TYR A 122 -11.97 -9.50 12.17
N GLY A 123 -11.06 -8.54 12.06
CA GLY A 123 -10.07 -8.50 10.99
C GLY A 123 -9.87 -7.13 10.37
N THR A 124 -9.13 -7.11 9.27
CA THR A 124 -8.73 -5.91 8.55
C THR A 124 -9.24 -5.97 7.12
N PHE A 125 -10.03 -4.98 6.73
CA PHE A 125 -10.53 -4.78 5.38
C PHE A 125 -9.74 -3.66 4.71
N ARG A 126 -9.41 -3.81 3.42
CA ARG A 126 -8.79 -2.74 2.63
C ARG A 126 -9.43 -2.60 1.27
N LEU A 127 -9.54 -1.37 0.78
CA LEU A 127 -10.06 -1.04 -0.54
C LEU A 127 -9.14 -0.02 -1.23
N GLY A 128 -8.82 -0.28 -2.49
CA GLY A 128 -8.09 0.65 -3.35
C GLY A 128 -6.87 0.01 -3.98
N ARG A 129 -5.89 0.83 -4.36
CA ARG A 129 -4.59 0.36 -4.86
C ARG A 129 -3.71 -0.04 -3.70
N GLN A 130 -3.60 -1.33 -3.44
CA GLN A 130 -2.96 -1.90 -2.26
C GLN A 130 -1.91 -2.96 -2.63
N PRO A 131 -0.99 -3.31 -1.71
CA PRO A 131 -0.08 -4.41 -1.92
C PRO A 131 -0.80 -5.74 -2.17
N VAL A 132 -0.36 -6.48 -3.18
CA VAL A 132 -0.74 -7.87 -3.43
C VAL A 132 0.27 -8.74 -2.70
N GLU A 133 -0.11 -9.20 -1.52
CA GLU A 133 0.79 -9.88 -0.58
C GLU A 133 1.11 -11.33 -0.98
N PHE A 134 1.59 -11.55 -2.19
CA PHE A 134 2.04 -12.85 -2.64
C PHE A 134 3.38 -13.22 -2.00
N GLY A 135 3.38 -14.31 -1.24
CA GLY A 135 4.54 -14.77 -0.49
C GLY A 135 4.92 -13.85 0.67
N TYR A 136 6.17 -13.95 1.13
CA TYR A 136 6.70 -13.10 2.19
C TYR A 136 6.99 -11.69 1.66
N GLU A 137 7.70 -11.59 0.53
CA GLU A 137 8.16 -10.31 -0.01
C GLU A 137 7.03 -9.41 -0.52
N GLY A 138 5.95 -9.97 -1.07
CA GLY A 138 4.88 -9.19 -1.71
C GLY A 138 4.18 -8.19 -0.77
N GLY A 139 4.14 -8.49 0.54
CA GLY A 139 3.59 -7.59 1.57
C GLY A 139 4.63 -6.71 2.26
N LEU A 140 5.93 -6.86 1.95
CA LEU A 140 6.96 -6.04 2.57
C LEU A 140 7.08 -4.69 1.87
N TRP A 141 7.13 -3.65 2.70
CA TRP A 141 7.61 -2.33 2.32
C TRP A 141 9.04 -2.41 1.78
N GLU A 142 9.34 -1.58 0.79
CA GLU A 142 10.64 -1.56 0.12
C GLU A 142 11.78 -1.27 1.10
N ARG A 143 11.54 -0.42 2.11
CA ARG A 143 12.53 -0.17 3.19
C ARG A 143 12.85 -1.40 4.04
N ALA A 144 11.95 -2.39 4.10
CA ALA A 144 12.11 -3.59 4.91
C ALA A 144 12.88 -4.69 4.17
N LEU A 145 13.09 -4.55 2.87
CA LEU A 145 13.86 -5.50 2.06
C LEU A 145 15.35 -5.33 2.34
N ILE A 146 15.97 -6.39 2.88
CA ILE A 146 17.42 -6.47 3.09
C ILE A 146 18.14 -6.84 1.78
N PHE A 147 17.49 -7.65 0.94
CA PHE A 147 17.98 -8.10 -0.35
C PHE A 147 17.05 -7.62 -1.48
N PRO A 148 17.55 -7.56 -2.72
CA PRO A 148 16.69 -7.43 -3.89
C PRO A 148 15.61 -8.52 -3.86
N ARG A 149 14.39 -8.18 -4.32
CA ARG A 149 13.28 -9.15 -4.39
C ARG A 149 13.69 -10.37 -5.22
N THR A 150 13.06 -11.51 -4.94
CA THR A 150 13.27 -12.78 -5.64
C THR A 150 13.06 -12.68 -7.16
N LEU A 151 13.57 -13.70 -7.87
CA LEU A 151 13.43 -13.81 -9.33
C LEU A 151 11.98 -13.76 -9.81
N LEU A 152 11.00 -14.17 -8.99
CA LEU A 152 9.58 -14.08 -9.32
C LEU A 152 9.13 -12.63 -9.54
N PHE A 153 9.58 -11.72 -8.67
CA PHE A 153 9.28 -10.29 -8.80
C PHE A 153 10.16 -9.64 -9.86
N GLN A 154 11.47 -9.97 -9.91
CA GLN A 154 12.38 -9.41 -10.92
C GLN A 154 11.96 -9.75 -12.35
N ARG A 155 11.45 -10.97 -12.58
CA ARG A 155 10.89 -11.40 -13.87
C ARG A 155 9.45 -10.94 -14.09
N ARG A 156 8.87 -10.16 -13.16
CA ARG A 156 7.49 -9.67 -13.22
C ARG A 156 6.47 -10.80 -13.44
N ALA A 157 6.72 -11.97 -12.85
CA ALA A 157 5.76 -13.08 -12.86
C ALA A 157 4.58 -12.80 -11.92
N VAL A 158 4.84 -12.00 -10.88
CA VAL A 158 3.86 -11.58 -9.87
C VAL A 158 3.98 -10.07 -9.69
N MET A 159 2.84 -9.41 -9.54
CA MET A 159 2.79 -7.99 -9.24
C MET A 159 3.02 -7.69 -7.77
N LEU A 160 3.37 -6.44 -7.46
CA LEU A 160 3.50 -5.99 -6.08
C LEU A 160 2.24 -5.30 -5.57
N ARG A 161 1.57 -4.55 -6.43
CA ARG A 161 0.45 -3.69 -6.04
C ARG A 161 -0.62 -3.72 -7.11
N ASP A 162 -1.86 -3.63 -6.67
CA ASP A 162 -2.98 -3.64 -7.58
C ASP A 162 -4.24 -3.03 -6.99
N VAL A 163 -5.21 -2.72 -7.84
CA VAL A 163 -6.49 -2.17 -7.42
C VAL A 163 -7.44 -3.30 -7.04
N GLY A 164 -7.95 -3.27 -5.82
CA GLY A 164 -8.80 -4.33 -5.35
C GLY A 164 -9.31 -4.17 -3.93
N VAL A 165 -9.88 -5.25 -3.43
CA VAL A 165 -10.40 -5.41 -2.07
C VAL A 165 -9.62 -6.51 -1.39
N SER A 166 -9.25 -6.31 -0.12
CA SER A 166 -8.67 -7.37 0.69
C SER A 166 -9.34 -7.48 2.04
N TYR A 167 -9.27 -8.69 2.58
CA TYR A 167 -9.69 -9.01 3.93
C TYR A 167 -8.65 -9.92 4.58
N GLU A 168 -8.28 -9.60 5.80
CA GLU A 168 -7.32 -10.34 6.61
C GLU A 168 -7.93 -10.62 7.98
N ILE A 169 -7.81 -11.85 8.45
CA ILE A 169 -8.18 -12.25 9.80
C ILE A 169 -6.99 -12.92 10.47
N THR A 170 -6.75 -12.57 11.73
CA THR A 170 -5.70 -13.17 12.56
C THR A 170 -6.31 -13.72 13.83
N ASN A 171 -6.01 -14.97 14.17
CA ASN A 171 -6.45 -15.60 15.40
C ASN A 171 -5.38 -16.59 15.92
N PHE A 172 -5.00 -16.48 17.19
CA PHE A 172 -3.98 -17.33 17.83
C PHE A 172 -2.70 -17.52 16.98
N ASN A 173 -2.12 -16.42 16.50
CA ASN A 173 -0.94 -16.39 15.62
C ASN A 173 -1.15 -16.98 14.21
N TRP A 174 -2.31 -17.54 13.88
CA TRP A 174 -2.67 -17.90 12.52
C TRP A 174 -3.27 -16.71 11.80
N TYR A 175 -2.87 -16.51 10.56
CA TYR A 175 -3.45 -15.47 9.71
C TYR A 175 -3.97 -16.07 8.41
N THR A 176 -5.03 -15.47 7.90
CA THR A 176 -5.62 -15.77 6.60
C THR A 176 -5.93 -14.46 5.92
N LYS A 177 -5.42 -14.29 4.70
CA LYS A 177 -5.62 -13.08 3.91
C LYS A 177 -6.06 -13.44 2.50
N PHE A 178 -7.01 -12.66 2.00
CA PHE A 178 -7.51 -12.76 0.65
C PHE A 178 -7.53 -11.39 0.00
N VAL A 179 -7.17 -11.34 -1.28
CA VAL A 179 -7.20 -10.13 -2.10
C VAL A 179 -7.88 -10.47 -3.42
N VAL A 180 -8.93 -9.74 -3.76
CA VAL A 180 -9.53 -9.74 -5.09
C VAL A 180 -9.10 -8.46 -5.81
N HIS A 181 -8.47 -8.58 -6.97
CA HIS A 181 -7.86 -7.46 -7.68
C HIS A 181 -7.92 -7.66 -9.21
N ASN A 182 -7.65 -6.65 -10.03
CA ASN A 182 -7.74 -6.77 -11.49
C ASN A 182 -6.62 -7.60 -12.14
N GLY A 183 -5.50 -7.80 -11.46
CA GLY A 183 -4.34 -8.60 -11.87
C GLY A 183 -3.40 -7.95 -12.87
N GLU A 184 -3.62 -6.69 -13.22
CA GLU A 184 -2.83 -5.98 -14.23
C GLU A 184 -1.99 -4.84 -13.65
N SER A 185 -2.24 -4.46 -12.40
CA SER A 185 -1.56 -3.38 -11.68
C SER A 185 -1.81 -1.97 -12.22
N ASP A 186 -2.55 -1.83 -13.33
CA ASP A 186 -2.91 -0.54 -13.90
C ASP A 186 -4.25 -0.59 -14.65
N ASN A 187 -4.32 -0.14 -15.90
CA ASN A 187 -5.53 -0.20 -16.70
C ASN A 187 -6.00 -1.66 -16.85
N ASP A 188 -7.32 -1.87 -16.80
CA ASP A 188 -7.96 -3.16 -17.03
C ASP A 188 -8.06 -3.43 -18.55
N VAL A 189 -7.26 -4.38 -19.04
CA VAL A 189 -7.14 -4.75 -20.45
C VAL A 189 -7.96 -6.01 -20.75
N ASP A 190 -7.96 -7.01 -19.88
CA ASP A 190 -8.61 -8.29 -20.13
C ASP A 190 -9.97 -8.48 -19.44
N GLY A 191 -10.36 -7.59 -18.52
CA GLY A 191 -11.63 -7.63 -17.81
C GLY A 191 -11.74 -8.76 -16.80
N ARG A 192 -10.62 -9.35 -16.37
CA ARG A 192 -10.60 -10.49 -15.44
C ARG A 192 -10.39 -10.04 -14.01
N ALA A 193 -10.88 -10.86 -13.09
CA ALA A 193 -10.59 -10.73 -11.68
C ALA A 193 -9.54 -11.76 -11.27
N TRP A 194 -8.60 -11.35 -10.45
CA TRP A 194 -7.58 -12.19 -9.86
C TRP A 194 -7.82 -12.31 -8.36
N TYR A 195 -7.54 -13.50 -7.87
CA TYR A 195 -7.65 -13.84 -6.46
C TYR A 195 -6.29 -14.25 -5.94
N THR A 196 -5.79 -13.55 -4.94
CA THR A 196 -4.57 -13.90 -4.22
C THR A 196 -4.93 -14.24 -2.79
N ALA A 197 -4.46 -15.39 -2.33
CA ALA A 197 -4.71 -15.87 -0.98
C ALA A 197 -3.39 -16.21 -0.29
N LYS A 198 -3.34 -15.94 1.01
CA LYS A 198 -2.18 -16.23 1.85
C LYS A 198 -2.66 -16.75 3.20
N TRP A 199 -2.03 -17.82 3.66
CA TRP A 199 -2.31 -18.43 4.95
C TRP A 199 -1.00 -18.75 5.64
N GLY A 200 -0.93 -18.53 6.94
CA GLY A 200 0.30 -18.82 7.65
C GLY A 200 0.18 -18.69 9.15
N TYR A 201 1.33 -18.90 9.76
CA TYR A 201 1.54 -18.79 11.19
C TYR A 201 2.63 -17.75 11.44
N LYS A 202 2.34 -16.78 12.29
CA LYS A 202 3.20 -15.64 12.60
C LYS A 202 3.32 -15.42 14.10
N THR A 203 4.55 -15.46 14.58
CA THR A 203 4.95 -15.07 15.94
C THR A 203 5.96 -13.92 15.85
N GLU A 204 6.50 -13.48 16.99
CA GLU A 204 7.53 -12.44 17.02
C GLU A 204 8.78 -12.80 16.21
N ASN A 205 9.16 -14.08 16.16
CA ASN A 205 10.44 -14.53 15.57
C ASN A 205 10.27 -15.44 14.34
N LEU A 206 9.05 -15.83 14.00
CA LEU A 206 8.78 -16.78 12.92
C LEU A 206 7.57 -16.32 12.12
N ASP A 207 7.73 -16.24 10.80
CA ASP A 207 6.63 -16.08 9.84
C ASP A 207 6.79 -17.14 8.76
N VAL A 208 5.86 -18.10 8.75
CA VAL A 208 5.79 -19.17 7.76
C VAL A 208 4.40 -19.19 7.18
N GLY A 209 4.30 -19.30 5.87
CA GLY A 209 3.03 -19.36 5.20
C GLY A 209 3.14 -19.85 3.77
N LEU A 210 1.97 -20.02 3.17
CA LEU A 210 1.79 -20.37 1.78
C LEU A 210 0.96 -19.28 1.13
N ALA A 211 1.26 -18.97 -0.12
CA ALA A 211 0.49 -18.04 -0.92
C ALA A 211 0.14 -18.70 -2.27
N GLY A 212 -1.08 -18.47 -2.72
CA GLY A 212 -1.59 -18.90 -4.00
C GLY A 212 -2.24 -17.74 -4.73
N ARG A 213 -2.23 -17.79 -6.06
CA ARG A 213 -2.95 -16.84 -6.90
C ARG A 213 -3.60 -17.57 -8.06
N ASP A 214 -4.83 -17.22 -8.35
CA ASP A 214 -5.58 -17.72 -9.51
C ASP A 214 -6.37 -16.60 -10.20
N GLY A 215 -6.70 -16.80 -11.47
CA GLY A 215 -7.46 -15.86 -12.29
C GLY A 215 -8.84 -16.40 -12.61
N LEU A 216 -9.88 -15.61 -12.35
CA LEU A 216 -11.27 -15.91 -12.68
C LEU A 216 -11.68 -15.11 -13.93
N ASP A 217 -12.20 -15.82 -14.94
CA ASP A 217 -12.85 -15.16 -16.08
C ASP A 217 -14.24 -14.69 -15.61
N ALA A 218 -14.46 -13.38 -15.54
CA ALA A 218 -15.73 -12.79 -15.08
C ALA A 218 -16.78 -12.67 -16.20
N ARG A 219 -16.68 -13.51 -17.25
CA ARG A 219 -17.55 -13.47 -18.43
C ARG A 219 -18.85 -14.24 -18.24
#